data_AF-A0A1D4SXZ2-F1
#
_entry.id   AF-A0A1D4SXZ2-F1
#
_cell.length_a   1.000
_cell.length_b   1.000
_cell.length_c   1.000
_cell.angle_alpha   90.00
_cell.angle_beta   90.00
_cell.angle_gamma   90.00
#
_symmetry.space_group_name_H-M   'P 1'
#
loop_
_entity.id
_entity.type
_entity.pdbx_description
1 polymer ?
#
loop_
_entity_poly.entity_id
_entity_poly.type
_entity_poly.pdbx_seq_one_letter_code
_entity_poly.pdbx_strand_id
1 'polypeptide(L)' 'MELNESARPYCEALKEEGLLCKETHDTVIRFAPPLIITKEELDLALEKIRHVFQ' A
#
# COMPACT_ATOMS: atom_id res chain seq x y z
N MET A 1 4.89 0.37 6.75
CA MET A 1 4.03 0.97 7.81
C MET A 1 3.64 -0.14 8.75
N GLU A 2 3.67 0.08 10.06
CA GLU A 2 3.30 -0.91 11.08
C GLU A 2 1.91 -0.59 11.63
N LEU A 3 1.04 -1.60 11.65
CA LEU A 3 -0.35 -1.52 12.10
C LEU A 3 -0.53 -2.19 13.46
N ASN A 4 -1.50 -1.75 14.25
CA ASN A 4 -1.88 -2.42 15.50
C ASN A 4 -2.84 -3.60 15.28
N GLU A 5 -3.21 -3.86 14.03
CA GLU A 5 -4.15 -4.89 13.59
C GLU A 5 -3.64 -5.59 12.34
N SER A 6 -4.35 -6.63 11.88
CA SER A 6 -3.93 -7.41 10.72
C SER A 6 -3.81 -6.51 9.49
N ALA A 7 -2.66 -6.56 8.82
CA ALA A 7 -2.36 -5.79 7.62
C ALA A 7 -3.04 -6.33 6.35
N ARG A 8 -3.55 -7.57 6.41
CA ARG A 8 -4.09 -8.27 5.23
C ARG A 8 -5.35 -7.63 4.62
N PRO A 9 -6.37 -7.20 5.39
CA PRO A 9 -7.53 -6.52 4.84
C PRO A 9 -7.17 -5.25 4.08
N TYR A 10 -6.16 -4.51 4.56
CA TYR A 10 -5.66 -3.32 3.87
C TYR A 10 -4.93 -3.66 2.59
N CYS A 11 -4.12 -4.74 2.56
CA CYS A 11 -3.49 -5.20 1.32
C CYS A 11 -4.52 -5.64 0.27
N GLU A 12 -5.63 -6.26 0.68
CA GLU A 12 -6.73 -6.63 -0.21
C GLU A 12 -7.48 -5.39 -0.73
N ALA A 13 -7.76 -4.40 0.13
CA ALA A 13 -8.38 -3.14 -0.29
C ALA A 13 -7.47 -2.35 -1.27
N LEU A 14 -6.17 -2.28 -1.01
CA LEU A 14 -5.21 -1.65 -1.92
C LEU A 14 -5.14 -2.34 -3.29
N LYS A 15 -5.32 -3.66 -3.33
CA LYS A 15 -5.40 -4.43 -4.57
C LYS A 15 -6.62 -4.03 -5.41
N GLU A 16 -7.77 -3.82 -4.79
CA GLU A 16 -8.98 -3.33 -5.49
C GLU A 16 -8.77 -1.92 -6.08
N GLU A 17 -8.02 -1.07 -5.37
CA GLU A 17 -7.58 0.23 -5.87
C GLU A 17 -6.48 0.14 -6.96
N GLY A 18 -6.02 -1.06 -7.30
CA GLY A 18 -4.99 -1.31 -8.32
C GLY A 18 -3.56 -1.07 -7.83
N LEU A 19 -3.32 -1.14 -6.52
CA LEU A 19 -1.99 -1.05 -5.90
C LEU A 19 -1.61 -2.39 -5.27
N LEU A 20 -0.60 -3.06 -5.83
CA LEU A 20 -0.10 -4.32 -5.28
C LEU A 20 0.91 -4.06 -4.16
N CYS A 21 0.65 -4.66 -3.00
CA CYS A 21 1.55 -4.64 -1.85
C CYS A 21 1.49 -5.98 -1.11
N LYS A 22 2.43 -6.19 -0.18
CA LYS A 22 2.48 -7.41 0.63
C LYS A 22 2.76 -7.06 2.09
N GLU A 23 2.04 -7.73 2.97
CA GLU A 23 2.26 -7.73 4.40
C GLU A 23 3.40 -8.65 4.82
N THR A 24 4.05 -8.27 5.91
CA THR A 24 5.13 -9.00 6.57
C THR A 24 4.89 -8.92 8.07
N HIS A 25 5.21 -9.99 8.81
CA HIS A 25 5.00 -10.06 10.26
C HIS A 25 3.56 -9.70 10.71
N ASP A 26 2.56 -9.99 9.86
CA ASP A 26 1.11 -9.76 10.04
C ASP A 26 0.65 -8.30 10.21
N THR A 27 1.52 -7.38 10.60
CA THR A 27 1.19 -5.98 10.88
C THR A 27 1.90 -4.99 9.97
N VAL A 28 2.92 -5.41 9.21
CA VAL A 28 3.76 -4.49 8.44
C VAL A 28 3.47 -4.59 6.94
N ILE A 29 2.97 -3.51 6.34
CA ILE A 29 2.78 -3.42 4.89
C ILE A 29 4.04 -2.87 4.22
N ARG A 30 4.54 -3.59 3.22
CA ARG A 30 5.71 -3.20 2.43
C ARG A 30 5.30 -2.71 1.04
N PHE A 31 5.69 -1.48 0.74
CA PHE A 31 5.60 -0.89 -0.59
C PHE A 31 7.00 -0.92 -1.22
N ALA A 32 7.16 -1.64 -2.33
CA ALA A 32 8.43 -1.76 -3.05
C ALA A 32 8.20 -1.44 -4.55
N PRO A 33 7.96 -0.16 -4.89
CA PRO A 33 7.80 0.25 -6.28
C PRO A 33 9.12 0.09 -7.06
N PRO A 34 9.06 -0.01 -8.39
CA PRO A 34 10.25 0.03 -9.24
C PRO A 34 11.05 1.32 -9.05
N LEU A 35 12.38 1.25 -9.15
CA LEU A 35 13.24 2.44 -9.05
C LEU A 35 13.08 3.45 -10.20
N ILE A 36 12.32 3.07 -11.24
CA ILE A 36 12.01 3.88 -12.41
C ILE A 36 10.68 4.64 -12.28
N ILE A 37 9.96 4.48 -11.17
CA ILE A 37 8.66 5.12 -10.96
C ILE A 37 8.78 6.64 -11.06
N THR A 38 7.84 7.30 -11.76
CA THR A 38 7.84 8.76 -11.85
C THR A 38 7.23 9.39 -10.60
N LYS A 39 7.41 10.70 -10.45
CA LYS A 39 6.84 11.44 -9.31
C LYS A 39 5.31 11.43 -9.35
N GLU A 40 4.73 11.56 -10.54
CA GLU A 40 3.28 11.55 -10.75
C GLU A 40 2.67 10.19 -10.39
N GLU A 41 3.33 9.09 -10.80
CA GLU A 41 2.91 7.73 -10.43
C GLU A 41 3.00 7.50 -8.92
N LEU A 42 4.05 8.04 -8.27
CA LEU A 42 4.21 7.98 -6.83
C LEU A 42 3.11 8.77 -6.10
N ASP A 43 2.79 9.98 -6.57
CA ASP A 43 1.74 10.82 -5.99
C ASP A 43 0.37 10.14 -6.09
N LEU A 44 0.05 9.54 -7.25
CA LEU A 44 -1.16 8.72 -7.45
C LEU A 44 -1.21 7.50 -6.53
N ALA A 45 -0.08 6.81 -6.36
CA ALA A 45 0.00 5.67 -5.43
C ALA A 45 -0.25 6.10 -3.98
N LEU A 46 0.27 7.26 -3.57
CA LEU A 46 0.05 7.82 -2.24
C LEU A 46 -1.41 8.24 -2.01
N GLU A 47 -2.09 8.77 -3.02
CA GLU A 47 -3.53 9.07 -2.93
C GLU A 47 -4.37 7.82 -2.68
N LYS A 48 -4.11 6.74 -3.42
CA LYS A 48 -4.76 5.44 -3.22
C LYS A 48 -4.51 4.86 -1.83
N ILE A 49 -3.26 4.96 -1.36
CA ILE A 49 -2.90 4.55 0.00
C ILE A 49 -3.74 5.35 1.01
N ARG A 50 -3.78 6.67 0.89
CA ARG A 50 -4.58 7.51 1.79
C ARG A 50 -6.07 7.17 1.75
N HIS A 51 -6.62 6.80 0.60
CA HIS A 51 -8.03 6.42 0.47
C HIS A 51 -8.38 5.18 1.28
N VAL A 52 -7.51 4.17 1.27
CA VAL A 52 -7.73 2.90 2.00
C VAL A 52 -7.55 3.03 3.52
N PHE A 53 -6.74 3.99 3.98
CA PHE A 53 -6.46 4.22 5.40
C PHE A 53 -7.26 5.39 6.03
N GLN A 54 -8.26 5.91 5.31
CA GLN A 54 -9.19 6.92 5.83
C GLN A 54 -10.34 6.27 6.59
#